data_AF-A0A949LBI0-F1
#
_entry.id   AF-A0A949LBI0-F1
#
_cell.length_a   1.000
_cell.length_b   1.000
_cell.length_c   1.000
_cell.angle_alpha   90.00
_cell.angle_beta   90.00
_cell.angle_gamma   90.00
#
_symmetry.space_group_name_H-M   'P 1'
#
loop_
_entity.id
_entity.type
_entity.pdbx_description
1 polymer ?
#
loop_
_entity_poly.entity_id
_entity_poly.type
_entity_poly.pdbx_seq_one_letter_code
_entity_poly.pdbx_strand_id
1 'polypeptide(L)'
;MVKQLTAGLLALVLAAPVLAETPEEKGLRIATEGQDVGDGWIDSSNNMKMVLINKNGKTTSREMHSSAIEGENDDGMMLMVFDSPRDQKGTALLTHSHPDADNDQWLYLPALKKVKKIASKAKSGPFLGSEFSFEDIGGAKLEDYTYKWIRDEELNGRKVWVMEAYPINKYSGYTKIVSWIDQEDH
;
A
#
# COMPACT_ATOMS: atom_id res chain seq x y z
N MET A 1 53.81 42.08 -42.66
CA MET A 1 52.38 42.24 -42.32
C MET A 1 51.73 40.87 -42.41
N VAL A 2 51.74 40.13 -41.30
CA VAL A 2 51.28 38.73 -41.24
C VAL A 2 49.80 38.74 -40.82
N LYS A 3 48.91 38.29 -41.70
CA LYS A 3 47.49 38.08 -41.40
C LYS A 3 47.35 36.74 -40.67
N GLN A 4 46.97 36.78 -39.39
CA GLN A 4 46.56 35.57 -38.67
C GLN A 4 45.11 35.25 -39.04
N LEU A 5 44.89 34.08 -39.64
CA LEU A 5 43.56 33.48 -39.79
C LEU A 5 43.23 32.76 -38.48
N THR A 6 42.32 33.32 -37.69
CA THR A 6 41.64 32.63 -36.60
C THR A 6 40.53 31.77 -37.19
N ALA A 7 40.79 30.46 -37.32
CA ALA A 7 39.76 29.48 -37.63
C ALA A 7 38.93 29.21 -36.37
N GLY A 8 37.66 29.65 -36.37
CA GLY A 8 36.71 29.36 -35.30
C GLY A 8 36.32 27.89 -35.30
N LEU A 9 36.63 27.18 -34.22
CA LEU A 9 36.21 25.80 -34.00
C LEU A 9 34.73 25.82 -33.60
N LEU A 10 33.84 25.45 -34.51
CA LEU A 10 32.42 25.26 -34.22
C LEU A 10 32.26 23.94 -33.43
N ALA A 11 32.15 24.04 -32.10
CA ALA A 11 31.88 22.88 -31.25
C ALA A 11 30.44 22.41 -31.49
N LEU A 12 30.29 21.29 -32.19
CA LEU A 12 29.01 20.60 -32.37
C LEU A 12 28.64 19.94 -31.03
N VAL A 13 27.78 20.58 -30.24
CA VAL A 13 27.21 19.97 -29.04
C VAL A 13 26.24 18.89 -29.49
N LEU A 14 26.67 17.63 -29.45
CA LEU A 14 25.80 16.46 -29.58
C LEU A 14 24.86 16.45 -28.36
N ALA A 15 23.64 16.96 -28.53
CA ALA A 15 22.58 16.76 -27.56
C ALA A 15 22.21 15.27 -27.57
N ALA A 16 22.69 14.52 -26.59
CA ALA A 16 22.19 13.17 -26.34
C ALA A 16 20.69 13.28 -26.01
N PRO A 17 19.83 12.40 -26.57
CA PRO A 17 18.42 12.39 -26.20
C PRO A 17 18.30 12.08 -24.70
N VAL A 18 17.77 13.03 -23.95
CA VAL A 18 17.30 12.78 -22.58
C VAL A 18 16.07 11.91 -22.72
N LEU A 19 16.20 10.61 -22.43
CA LEU A 19 15.04 9.73 -22.33
C LEU A 19 14.26 10.15 -21.08
N ALA A 20 13.10 10.76 -21.29
CA ALA A 20 12.16 11.01 -20.21
C ALA A 20 11.56 9.68 -19.77
N GLU A 21 11.44 9.49 -18.46
CA GLU A 21 10.78 8.35 -17.83
C GLU A 21 9.34 8.22 -18.35
N THR A 22 8.93 7.01 -18.71
CA THR A 22 7.53 6.73 -19.08
C THR A 22 6.61 6.87 -17.85
N PRO A 23 5.30 7.10 -18.04
CA PRO A 23 4.35 7.15 -16.92
C PRO A 23 4.37 5.89 -16.04
N GLU A 24 4.58 4.72 -16.65
CA GLU A 24 4.66 3.43 -15.98
C GLU A 24 5.96 3.30 -15.16
N GLU A 25 7.12 3.65 -15.73
CA GLU A 25 8.39 3.68 -15.00
C GLU A 25 8.34 4.66 -13.82
N LYS A 26 7.77 5.85 -14.05
CA LYS A 26 7.59 6.87 -13.00
C LYS A 26 6.69 6.39 -11.88
N GLY A 27 5.58 5.73 -12.24
CA GLY A 27 4.66 5.15 -11.26
C GLY A 27 5.34 4.07 -10.41
N LEU A 28 6.12 3.19 -11.04
CA LEU A 28 6.86 2.15 -10.32
C LEU A 28 7.90 2.76 -9.38
N ARG A 29 8.71 3.73 -9.86
CA ARG A 29 9.72 4.40 -9.05
C ARG A 29 9.12 5.06 -7.80
N ILE A 30 8.02 5.80 -7.94
CA ILE A 30 7.36 6.44 -6.78
C ILE A 30 6.82 5.38 -5.81
N ALA A 31 6.24 4.29 -6.31
CA ALA A 31 5.75 3.20 -5.45
C ALA A 31 6.90 2.52 -4.68
N THR A 32 8.05 2.30 -5.33
CA THR A 32 9.26 1.79 -4.68
C THR A 32 9.78 2.75 -3.62
N GLU A 33 9.90 4.04 -3.94
CA GLU A 33 10.33 5.07 -2.97
C GLU A 33 9.39 5.11 -1.75
N GLY A 34 8.07 4.98 -1.95
CA GLY A 34 7.11 4.90 -0.86
C GLY A 34 7.24 3.65 0.02
N GLN A 35 7.57 2.49 -0.57
CA GLN A 35 7.87 1.28 0.21
C GLN A 35 9.16 1.47 1.02
N ASP A 36 10.24 1.96 0.39
CA ASP A 36 11.54 2.17 1.04
C ASP A 36 11.46 3.11 2.26
N VAL A 37 10.56 4.10 2.23
CA VAL A 37 10.31 5.01 3.37
C VAL A 37 9.59 4.29 4.53
N GLY A 38 8.80 3.28 4.24
CA GLY A 38 8.06 2.48 5.21
C GLY A 38 8.88 1.38 5.89
N ASP A 39 10.02 1.00 5.31
CA ASP A 39 10.81 -0.15 5.74
C ASP A 39 11.77 0.16 6.91
N GLY A 40 12.17 -0.88 7.64
CA GLY A 40 13.24 -0.86 8.65
C GLY A 40 12.76 -0.71 10.10
N TRP A 41 11.47 -0.93 10.36
CA TRP A 41 10.93 -0.94 11.72
C TRP A 41 10.98 -2.35 12.31
N ILE A 42 11.33 -2.49 13.60
CA ILE A 42 11.52 -3.81 14.21
C ILE A 42 10.17 -4.43 14.56
N ASP A 43 9.40 -3.71 15.36
CA ASP A 43 8.08 -4.11 15.82
C ASP A 43 7.21 -2.88 16.05
N SER A 44 5.90 -3.08 16.06
CA SER A 44 4.94 -2.03 16.37
C SER A 44 3.80 -2.57 17.20
N SER A 45 3.22 -1.69 18.02
CA SER A 45 1.98 -1.97 18.73
C SER A 45 1.07 -0.75 18.72
N ASN A 46 -0.23 -0.98 18.59
CA ASN A 46 -1.20 0.10 18.55
C ASN A 46 -2.53 -0.31 19.20
N ASN A 47 -3.27 0.70 19.65
CA ASN A 47 -4.67 0.58 20.05
C ASN A 47 -5.52 1.36 19.05
N MET A 48 -6.59 0.75 18.55
CA MET A 48 -7.42 1.27 17.47
C MET A 48 -8.88 1.29 17.89
N LYS A 49 -9.59 2.33 17.44
CA LYS A 49 -11.05 2.41 17.51
C LYS A 49 -11.64 2.53 16.11
N MET A 50 -12.33 1.49 15.66
CA MET A 50 -13.06 1.49 14.40
C MET A 50 -14.48 1.97 14.64
N VAL A 51 -14.91 3.01 13.93
CA VAL A 51 -16.29 3.53 13.99
C VAL A 51 -17.00 3.23 12.68
N LEU A 52 -18.06 2.43 12.73
CA LEU A 52 -18.87 2.09 11.58
C LEU A 52 -20.12 2.97 11.58
N ILE A 53 -20.36 3.67 10.48
CA ILE A 53 -21.51 4.56 10.31
C ILE A 53 -22.33 4.04 9.14
N ASN A 54 -23.59 3.66 9.40
CA ASN A 54 -24.45 3.19 8.32
C ASN A 54 -25.12 4.37 7.59
N LYS A 55 -25.81 4.06 6.47
CA LYS A 55 -26.53 5.05 5.64
C LYS A 55 -27.55 5.92 6.39
N ASN A 56 -28.03 5.50 7.56
CA ASN A 56 -29.00 6.24 8.37
C ASN A 56 -28.30 7.06 9.48
N GLY A 57 -26.97 7.12 9.50
CA GLY A 57 -26.17 7.81 10.51
C GLY A 57 -26.02 7.05 11.83
N LYS A 58 -26.50 5.80 11.94
CA LYS A 58 -26.31 5.01 13.16
C LYS A 58 -24.86 4.55 13.25
N THR A 59 -24.26 4.79 14.41
CA THR A 59 -22.86 4.45 14.69
C THR A 59 -22.74 3.18 15.55
N THR A 60 -21.78 2.34 15.22
CA THR A 60 -21.25 1.30 16.13
C THR A 60 -19.74 1.45 16.22
N SER A 61 -19.13 1.01 17.32
CA SER A 61 -17.68 1.08 17.50
C SER A 61 -17.09 -0.24 17.93
N ARG A 62 -15.86 -0.48 17.52
CA ARG A 62 -15.04 -1.63 17.91
C ARG A 62 -13.70 -1.11 18.42
N GLU A 63 -13.22 -1.71 19.50
CA GLU A 63 -11.89 -1.43 20.04
C GLU A 63 -11.04 -2.66 19.80
N MET A 64 -9.81 -2.42 19.35
CA MET A 64 -8.87 -3.47 18.96
C MET A 64 -7.47 -3.03 19.39
N HIS A 65 -6.59 -3.98 19.63
CA HIS A 65 -5.16 -3.75 19.64
C HIS A 65 -4.52 -4.57 18.53
N SER A 66 -3.38 -4.12 18.04
CA SER A 66 -2.55 -4.93 17.18
C SER A 66 -1.08 -4.83 17.54
N SER A 67 -0.37 -5.88 17.17
CA SER A 67 1.08 -5.97 17.24
C SER A 67 1.58 -6.51 15.91
N ALA A 68 2.67 -5.94 15.43
CA ALA A 68 3.30 -6.41 14.20
C ALA A 68 4.81 -6.49 14.36
N ILE A 69 5.43 -7.33 13.55
CA ILE A 69 6.86 -7.39 13.29
C ILE A 69 7.06 -7.32 11.78
N GLU A 70 8.05 -6.55 11.33
CA GLU A 70 8.36 -6.41 9.89
C GLU A 70 8.91 -7.72 9.31
N GLY A 71 9.68 -8.45 10.12
CA GLY A 71 10.39 -9.65 9.67
C GLY A 71 11.65 -9.29 8.87
N GLU A 72 12.26 -10.29 8.25
CA GLU A 72 13.35 -10.08 7.30
C GLU A 72 12.79 -10.19 5.88
N ASN A 73 13.10 -9.24 4.99
CA ASN A 73 12.62 -9.22 3.60
C ASN A 73 11.09 -9.37 3.50
N ASP A 74 10.34 -8.54 4.23
CA ASP A 74 8.87 -8.51 4.24
C ASP A 74 8.17 -9.82 4.67
N ASP A 75 8.89 -10.75 5.32
CA ASP A 75 8.34 -11.95 5.96
C ASP A 75 7.78 -11.63 7.36
N GLY A 76 6.89 -10.64 7.40
CA GLY A 76 6.35 -10.04 8.62
C GLY A 76 5.09 -10.71 9.14
N MET A 77 4.77 -10.47 10.42
CA MET A 77 3.52 -10.94 11.01
C MET A 77 2.80 -9.80 11.71
N MET A 78 1.48 -9.75 11.54
CA MET A 78 0.59 -8.84 12.26
C MET A 78 -0.53 -9.61 12.92
N LEU A 79 -0.73 -9.39 14.22
CA LEU A 79 -1.86 -9.89 14.98
C LEU A 79 -2.76 -8.74 15.40
N MET A 80 -4.02 -8.77 14.96
CA MET A 80 -5.08 -7.84 15.39
C MET A 80 -6.08 -8.59 16.25
N VAL A 81 -6.42 -8.05 17.43
CA VAL A 81 -7.36 -8.66 18.38
C VAL A 81 -8.45 -7.66 18.74
N PHE A 82 -9.70 -8.09 18.69
CA PHE A 82 -10.86 -7.31 19.11
C PHE A 82 -11.05 -7.36 20.63
N ASP A 83 -11.09 -6.21 21.29
CA ASP A 83 -11.32 -6.07 22.73
C ASP A 83 -12.79 -5.80 23.06
N SER A 84 -13.48 -5.09 22.17
CA SER A 84 -14.87 -4.64 22.33
C SER A 84 -15.53 -4.51 20.96
N PRO A 85 -16.86 -4.75 20.82
CA PRO A 85 -17.84 -5.12 21.86
C PRO A 85 -17.78 -6.60 22.30
N ARG A 86 -18.56 -6.96 23.33
CA ARG A 86 -18.55 -8.30 23.96
C ARG A 86 -18.77 -9.46 22.98
N ASP A 87 -19.59 -9.26 21.96
CA ASP A 87 -19.89 -10.24 20.90
C ASP A 87 -18.73 -10.46 19.93
N GLN A 88 -17.78 -9.53 19.87
CA GLN A 88 -16.55 -9.63 19.06
C GLN A 88 -15.29 -9.85 19.89
N LYS A 89 -15.37 -9.69 21.21
CA LYS A 89 -14.21 -9.78 22.10
C LYS A 89 -13.47 -11.11 21.95
N GLY A 90 -12.17 -11.03 21.66
CA GLY A 90 -11.29 -12.16 21.44
C GLY A 90 -11.30 -12.72 20.01
N THR A 91 -12.12 -12.18 19.10
CA THR A 91 -11.91 -12.41 17.67
C THR A 91 -10.53 -11.86 17.31
N ALA A 92 -9.76 -12.63 16.54
CA ALA A 92 -8.41 -12.22 16.15
C ALA A 92 -8.13 -12.56 14.70
N LEU A 93 -7.37 -11.70 14.03
CA LEU A 93 -6.85 -11.93 12.69
C LEU A 93 -5.31 -11.95 12.78
N LEU A 94 -4.72 -13.04 12.33
CA LEU A 94 -3.28 -13.12 12.05
C LEU A 94 -3.09 -12.95 10.55
N THR A 95 -2.24 -12.01 10.15
CA THR A 95 -1.70 -11.87 8.80
C THR A 95 -0.22 -12.24 8.86
N HIS A 96 0.21 -13.13 7.97
CA HIS A 96 1.61 -13.46 7.72
C HIS A 96 1.94 -13.05 6.28
N SER A 97 2.76 -12.02 6.15
CA SER A 97 3.27 -11.55 4.88
C SER A 97 4.33 -12.51 4.38
N HIS A 98 4.39 -12.71 3.07
CA HIS A 98 5.43 -13.51 2.41
C HIS A 98 6.02 -12.67 1.28
N PRO A 99 7.34 -12.57 1.11
CA PRO A 99 7.94 -11.82 0.01
C PRO A 99 7.44 -12.31 -1.37
N ASP A 100 7.63 -13.60 -1.65
CA ASP A 100 7.37 -14.18 -2.98
C ASP A 100 5.99 -14.85 -3.13
N ALA A 101 5.07 -14.65 -2.19
CA ALA A 101 3.77 -15.32 -2.19
C ALA A 101 2.64 -14.44 -1.63
N ASP A 102 1.39 -14.85 -1.90
CA ASP A 102 0.21 -14.22 -1.28
C ASP A 102 0.30 -14.30 0.26
N ASN A 103 -0.03 -13.20 0.95
CA ASN A 103 -0.08 -13.17 2.41
C ASN A 103 -1.08 -14.21 2.94
N ASP A 104 -0.72 -14.94 3.99
CA ASP A 104 -1.64 -15.86 4.63
C ASP A 104 -2.42 -15.15 5.74
N GLN A 105 -3.73 -15.43 5.82
CA GLN A 105 -4.59 -14.85 6.85
C GLN A 105 -5.40 -15.91 7.59
N TRP A 106 -5.43 -15.82 8.92
CA TRP A 106 -6.21 -16.70 9.78
C TRP A 106 -7.11 -15.91 10.72
N LEU A 107 -8.40 -16.19 10.66
CA LEU A 107 -9.41 -15.61 11.54
C LEU A 107 -9.74 -16.61 12.67
N TYR A 108 -9.45 -16.22 13.91
CA TYR A 108 -9.91 -16.93 15.09
C TYR A 108 -11.27 -16.40 15.56
N LEU A 109 -12.22 -17.30 15.77
CA LEU A 109 -13.57 -17.00 16.24
C LEU A 109 -13.80 -17.65 17.61
N PRO A 110 -13.77 -16.88 18.72
CA PRO A 110 -13.80 -17.43 20.08
C PRO A 110 -15.11 -18.16 20.39
N ALA A 111 -16.24 -17.64 19.90
CA ALA A 111 -17.55 -18.25 20.08
C ALA A 111 -17.63 -19.68 19.50
N LEU A 112 -16.83 -19.97 18.48
CA LEU A 112 -16.76 -21.28 17.83
C LEU A 112 -15.54 -22.09 18.25
N LYS A 113 -14.58 -21.48 18.96
CA LYS A 113 -13.24 -22.02 19.23
C LYS A 113 -12.58 -22.56 17.97
N LYS A 114 -12.74 -21.86 16.85
CA LYS A 114 -12.24 -22.28 15.53
C LYS A 114 -11.33 -21.23 14.92
N VAL A 115 -10.30 -21.73 14.24
CA VAL A 115 -9.46 -20.95 13.33
C VAL A 115 -9.92 -21.23 11.91
N LYS A 116 -10.09 -20.20 11.10
CA LYS A 116 -10.43 -20.30 9.68
C LYS A 116 -9.35 -19.60 8.86
N LYS A 117 -8.70 -20.33 7.96
CA LYS A 117 -7.82 -19.73 6.95
C LYS A 117 -8.67 -18.97 5.91
N ILE A 118 -8.31 -17.74 5.60
CA ILE A 118 -8.92 -16.94 4.54
C ILE A 118 -8.17 -17.26 3.25
N ALA A 119 -8.84 -17.93 2.32
CA ALA A 119 -8.25 -18.24 1.02
C ALA A 119 -8.07 -16.95 0.19
N SER A 120 -7.04 -16.87 -0.67
CA SER A 120 -6.78 -15.69 -1.51
C SER A 120 -8.03 -15.22 -2.27
N LYS A 121 -8.79 -16.16 -2.84
CA LYS A 121 -10.04 -15.86 -3.56
C LYS A 121 -11.18 -15.26 -2.72
N ALA A 122 -11.04 -15.25 -1.39
CA ALA A 122 -12.01 -14.72 -0.45
C ALA A 122 -11.52 -13.43 0.22
N LYS A 123 -10.33 -12.93 -0.13
CA LYS A 123 -9.74 -11.73 0.49
C LYS A 123 -10.49 -10.44 0.14
N SER A 124 -11.13 -10.38 -1.03
CA SER A 124 -12.03 -9.28 -1.41
C SER A 124 -13.36 -9.25 -0.64
N GLY A 125 -13.62 -10.24 0.22
CA GLY A 125 -14.78 -10.25 1.09
C GLY A 125 -14.67 -9.23 2.24
N PRO A 126 -15.80 -8.75 2.78
CA PRO A 126 -15.81 -7.74 3.84
C PRO A 126 -15.19 -8.27 5.12
N PHE A 127 -14.33 -7.45 5.73
CA PHE A 127 -13.71 -7.68 7.02
C PHE A 127 -14.74 -7.41 8.14
N LEU A 128 -15.34 -8.49 8.62
CA LEU A 128 -16.27 -8.52 9.76
C LEU A 128 -17.39 -7.46 9.64
N GLY A 129 -17.92 -7.26 8.44
CA GLY A 129 -19.01 -6.30 8.17
C GLY A 129 -18.62 -4.82 8.31
N SER A 130 -17.32 -4.51 8.18
CA SER A 130 -16.85 -3.16 7.88
C SER A 130 -16.77 -2.94 6.36
N GLU A 131 -16.46 -1.71 5.96
CA GLU A 131 -16.18 -1.36 4.56
C GLU A 131 -14.76 -1.74 4.11
N PHE A 132 -13.90 -2.15 5.06
CA PHE A 132 -12.63 -2.80 4.72
C PHE A 132 -12.88 -4.25 4.31
N SER A 133 -12.09 -4.73 3.39
CA SER A 133 -11.97 -6.13 2.98
C SER A 133 -10.81 -6.82 3.69
N PHE A 134 -10.70 -8.14 3.57
CA PHE A 134 -9.51 -8.85 4.09
C PHE A 134 -8.24 -8.51 3.30
N GLU A 135 -8.33 -8.16 2.01
CA GLU A 135 -7.18 -7.66 1.24
C GLU A 135 -6.67 -6.33 1.80
N ASP A 136 -7.56 -5.41 2.20
CA ASP A 136 -7.12 -4.12 2.79
C ASP A 136 -6.37 -4.29 4.11
N ILE A 137 -6.79 -5.25 4.94
CA ILE A 137 -6.13 -5.56 6.22
C ILE A 137 -4.87 -6.42 6.01
N GLY A 138 -4.78 -7.11 4.88
CA GLY A 138 -3.68 -8.01 4.56
C GLY A 138 -2.38 -7.30 4.23
N GLY A 139 -2.43 -6.00 3.97
CA GLY A 139 -1.29 -5.25 3.43
C GLY A 139 -1.14 -5.47 1.92
N ALA A 140 -0.67 -4.44 1.24
CA ALA A 140 -0.31 -4.46 -0.16
C ALA A 140 1.22 -4.54 -0.28
N LYS A 141 1.73 -5.34 -1.22
CA LYS A 141 3.14 -5.34 -1.59
C LYS A 141 3.34 -4.65 -2.94
N LEU A 142 4.55 -4.17 -3.20
CA LEU A 142 4.88 -3.54 -4.48
C LEU A 142 4.51 -4.44 -5.67
N GLU A 143 4.81 -5.74 -5.57
CA GLU A 143 4.62 -6.75 -6.62
C GLU A 143 3.16 -7.14 -6.83
N ASP A 144 2.25 -6.75 -5.94
CA ASP A 144 0.82 -7.07 -6.07
C ASP A 144 0.15 -6.23 -7.18
N TYR A 145 0.82 -5.20 -7.69
CA TYR A 145 0.26 -4.22 -8.63
C TYR A 145 1.20 -3.87 -9.77
N THR A 146 0.61 -3.34 -10.85
CA THR A 146 1.33 -2.52 -11.83
C THR A 146 0.94 -1.05 -11.65
N TYR A 147 1.87 -0.13 -11.90
CA TYR A 147 1.71 1.28 -11.56
C TYR A 147 1.77 2.19 -12.78
N LYS A 148 1.08 3.33 -12.67
CA LYS A 148 1.12 4.38 -13.68
C LYS A 148 0.98 5.75 -13.03
N TRP A 149 1.96 6.61 -13.22
CA TRP A 149 1.83 8.03 -12.90
C TRP A 149 0.87 8.71 -13.88
N ILE A 150 -0.03 9.54 -13.37
CA ILE A 150 -1.07 10.21 -14.18
C ILE A 150 -0.77 11.69 -14.36
N ARG A 151 -0.50 12.38 -13.25
CA ARG A 151 -0.24 13.83 -13.22
C ARG A 151 0.33 14.25 -11.87
N ASP A 152 0.87 15.45 -11.85
CA ASP A 152 1.12 16.19 -10.61
C ASP A 152 -0.13 17.03 -10.29
N GLU A 153 -0.46 17.16 -9.02
CA GLU A 153 -1.61 17.93 -8.53
C GLU A 153 -1.24 18.67 -7.25
N GLU A 154 -2.05 19.64 -6.85
CA GLU A 154 -1.99 20.23 -5.51
C GLU A 154 -3.25 19.82 -4.74
N LEU A 155 -3.06 19.11 -3.63
CA LEU A 155 -4.15 18.67 -2.76
C LEU A 155 -3.93 19.24 -1.36
N ASN A 156 -4.90 20.02 -0.87
CA ASN A 156 -4.83 20.66 0.44
C ASN A 156 -3.53 21.48 0.69
N GLY A 157 -3.01 22.13 -0.35
CA GLY A 157 -1.79 22.96 -0.28
C GLY A 157 -0.47 22.17 -0.33
N ARG A 158 -0.53 20.86 -0.57
CA ARG A 158 0.65 20.00 -0.77
C ARG A 158 0.73 19.54 -2.22
N LYS A 159 1.94 19.49 -2.77
CA LYS A 159 2.19 18.90 -4.08
C LYS A 159 2.10 17.39 -3.95
N VAL A 160 1.35 16.77 -4.84
CA VAL A 160 1.13 15.32 -4.83
C VAL A 160 1.31 14.73 -6.23
N TRP A 161 1.73 13.48 -6.31
CA TRP A 161 1.61 12.66 -7.50
C TRP A 161 0.27 11.93 -7.48
N VAL A 162 -0.46 11.98 -8.58
CA VAL A 162 -1.64 11.14 -8.77
C VAL A 162 -1.22 9.89 -9.51
N MET A 163 -1.43 8.73 -8.89
CA MET A 163 -1.03 7.43 -9.42
C MET A 163 -2.21 6.47 -9.52
N GLU A 164 -2.12 5.57 -10.50
CA GLU A 164 -2.98 4.41 -10.62
C GLU A 164 -2.18 3.14 -10.30
N ALA A 165 -2.77 2.27 -9.50
CA ALA A 165 -2.29 0.92 -9.24
C ALA A 165 -3.33 -0.10 -9.72
N TYR A 166 -2.89 -1.10 -10.46
CA TYR A 166 -3.73 -2.13 -11.06
C TYR A 166 -3.39 -3.49 -10.45
N PRO A 167 -4.30 -4.11 -9.68
CA PRO A 167 -4.02 -5.38 -9.03
C PRO A 167 -3.69 -6.48 -10.06
N ILE A 168 -2.61 -7.23 -9.81
CA ILE A 168 -2.23 -8.40 -10.61
C ILE A 168 -3.12 -9.59 -10.25
N ASN A 169 -3.49 -9.71 -8.97
CA ASN A 169 -4.35 -10.79 -8.51
C ASN A 169 -5.79 -10.61 -9.01
N LYS A 170 -6.23 -11.50 -9.91
CA LYS A 170 -7.58 -11.51 -10.48
C LYS A 170 -8.72 -11.67 -9.46
N TYR A 171 -8.41 -12.03 -8.22
CA TYR A 171 -9.39 -12.15 -7.13
C TYR A 171 -9.50 -10.90 -6.25
N SER A 172 -8.70 -9.86 -6.51
CA SER A 172 -8.87 -8.57 -5.86
C SER A 172 -10.27 -8.03 -6.13
N GLY A 173 -10.84 -7.35 -5.14
CA GLY A 173 -12.10 -6.64 -5.25
C GLY A 173 -11.97 -5.36 -6.07
N TYR A 174 -10.74 -4.89 -6.31
CA TYR A 174 -10.44 -3.68 -7.04
C TYR A 174 -10.10 -3.97 -8.50
N THR A 175 -10.60 -3.12 -9.40
CA THR A 175 -10.09 -3.08 -10.78
C THR A 175 -8.92 -2.09 -10.92
N LYS A 176 -8.88 -1.10 -10.02
CA LYS A 176 -7.87 -0.04 -9.97
C LYS A 176 -7.97 0.69 -8.63
N ILE A 177 -6.82 1.12 -8.11
CA ILE A 177 -6.70 2.04 -6.99
C ILE A 177 -6.10 3.34 -7.53
N VAL A 178 -6.65 4.49 -7.12
CA VAL A 178 -6.09 5.81 -7.43
C VAL A 178 -5.61 6.43 -6.14
N SER A 179 -4.32 6.75 -6.07
CA SER A 179 -3.67 7.29 -4.88
C SER A 179 -3.09 8.68 -5.15
N TRP A 180 -3.10 9.52 -4.13
CA TRP A 180 -2.43 10.82 -4.10
C TRP A 180 -1.25 10.68 -3.14
N ILE A 181 -0.04 10.67 -3.69
CA ILE A 181 1.21 10.45 -2.95
C ILE A 181 1.88 11.80 -2.73
N ASP A 182 2.27 12.13 -1.50
CA ASP A 182 2.91 13.40 -1.19
C ASP A 182 4.32 13.46 -1.80
N GLN A 183 4.69 14.57 -2.43
CA GLN A 183 6.00 14.66 -3.09
C GLN A 183 7.17 14.85 -2.12
N GLU A 184 6.90 15.21 -0.87
CA GLU A 184 7.90 15.44 0.17
C GLU A 184 8.06 14.19 1.04
N ASP A 185 6.95 13.61 1.49
CA ASP A 185 6.92 12.51 2.46
C ASP A 185 6.72 11.12 1.83
N HIS A 186 6.40 11.05 0.53
CA HIS A 186 5.97 9.83 -0.21
C HIS A 186 4.68 9.21 0.35
#